data_AF-Q1LD72-F1
#
_entry.id   AF-Q1LD72-F1
#
_cell.length_a   1.000
_cell.length_b   1.000
_cell.length_c   1.000
_cell.angle_alpha   90.00
_cell.angle_beta   90.00
_cell.angle_gamma   90.00
#
_symmetry.space_group_name_H-M   'P 1'
#
loop_
_entity.id
_entity.type
_entity.pdbx_description
1 polymer ?
#
loop_
_entity_poly.entity_id
_entity_poly.type
_entity_poly.pdbx_seq_one_letter_code
_entity_poly.pdbx_strand_id
1 'polypeptide(L)'
;MTMKTEEQVQAEIAALRALQPQLPERARKAVDAALMVLEKGLSHDNVYDMFEEGTEEFEDAFAARMWREGAPGSESLSVLYRELI
;
A
#
# COMPACT_ATOMS: atom_id res chain seq x y z
N MET A 1 18.16 -6.82 1.11
CA MET A 1 16.74 -6.88 0.68
C MET A 1 16.69 -6.30 -0.72
N THR A 2 15.97 -6.93 -1.63
CA THR A 2 15.87 -6.48 -3.02
C THR A 2 14.55 -5.77 -3.20
N MET A 3 14.59 -4.51 -3.63
CA MET A 3 13.38 -3.75 -3.96
C MET A 3 12.53 -4.53 -4.97
N LYS A 4 11.21 -4.41 -4.85
CA LYS A 4 10.28 -4.96 -5.83
C LYS A 4 10.55 -4.34 -7.20
N THR A 5 10.46 -5.15 -8.24
CA THR A 5 10.59 -4.66 -9.62
C THR A 5 9.39 -3.79 -9.97
N GLU A 6 9.56 -2.91 -10.96
CA GLU A 6 8.45 -2.08 -11.44
C GLU A 6 7.26 -2.94 -11.90
N GLU A 7 7.52 -4.08 -12.55
CA GLU A 7 6.48 -5.04 -12.95
C GLU A 7 5.70 -5.59 -11.76
N GLN A 8 6.38 -5.90 -10.64
CA GLN A 8 5.72 -6.35 -9.41
C GLN A 8 4.88 -5.23 -8.80
N VAL A 9 5.41 -4.00 -8.75
CA VAL A 9 4.69 -2.83 -8.24
C VAL A 9 3.43 -2.56 -9.08
N GLN A 10 3.54 -2.58 -10.40
CA GLN A 10 2.39 -2.37 -11.30
C GLN A 10 1.33 -3.47 -11.17
N ALA A 11 1.74 -4.74 -11.00
CA ALA A 11 0.81 -5.83 -10.75
C ALA A 11 0.04 -5.63 -9.43
N GLU A 12 0.73 -5.19 -8.37
CA GLU A 12 0.11 -4.90 -7.08
C GLU A 12 -0.85 -3.72 -7.15
N ILE A 13 -0.46 -2.63 -7.82
CA ILE A 13 -1.33 -1.46 -8.08
C ILE A 13 -2.62 -1.90 -8.79
N ALA A 14 -2.50 -2.73 -9.84
CA ALA A 14 -3.66 -3.23 -10.58
C ALA A 14 -4.59 -4.08 -9.68
N ALA A 15 -4.02 -4.93 -8.82
CA ALA A 15 -4.79 -5.73 -7.87
C ALA A 15 -5.53 -4.88 -6.84
N LEU A 16 -4.84 -3.88 -6.25
CA LEU A 16 -5.42 -2.95 -5.29
C LEU A 16 -6.56 -2.11 -5.89
N ARG A 17 -6.38 -1.59 -7.11
CA ARG A 17 -7.44 -0.85 -7.83
C ARG A 17 -8.67 -1.72 -8.13
N ALA A 18 -8.47 -3.01 -8.42
CA ALA A 18 -9.58 -3.94 -8.64
C ALA A 18 -10.33 -4.30 -7.34
N LEU A 19 -9.63 -4.30 -6.21
CA LEU A 19 -10.22 -4.57 -4.88
C LEU A 19 -10.93 -3.34 -4.30
N GLN A 20 -10.41 -2.14 -4.54
CA GLN A 20 -10.95 -0.88 -4.03
C GLN A 20 -12.49 -0.75 -4.09
N PRO A 21 -13.19 -0.99 -5.21
CA PRO A 21 -14.64 -0.84 -5.26
C PRO A 21 -15.42 -1.86 -4.41
N GLN A 22 -14.78 -2.98 -4.05
CA GLN A 22 -15.40 -4.06 -3.27
C GLN A 22 -15.23 -3.87 -1.76
N LEU A 23 -14.32 -3.00 -1.35
CA LEU A 23 -13.98 -2.78 0.05
C LEU A 23 -14.96 -1.83 0.77
N PRO A 24 -15.11 -1.95 2.10
CA PRO A 24 -15.81 -0.95 2.88
C PRO A 24 -15.13 0.42 2.79
N GLU A 25 -15.87 1.51 3.03
CA GLU A 25 -15.37 2.89 2.86
C GLU A 25 -14.09 3.18 3.65
N ARG A 26 -13.98 2.63 4.87
CA ARG A 26 -12.78 2.72 5.71
C ARG A 26 -11.56 2.12 5.01
N ALA A 27 -11.65 0.86 4.57
CA ALA A 27 -10.55 0.18 3.88
C ALA A 27 -10.23 0.80 2.51
N ARG A 28 -11.18 1.47 1.85
CA ARG A 28 -10.91 2.22 0.62
C ARG A 28 -9.91 3.36 0.82
N LYS A 29 -10.04 4.12 1.91
CA LYS A 29 -9.13 5.24 2.23
C LYS A 29 -7.71 4.75 2.50
N ALA A 30 -7.59 3.66 3.25
CA ALA A 30 -6.34 2.93 3.47
C ALA A 30 -5.69 2.49 2.14
N VAL A 31 -6.47 1.85 1.26
CA VAL A 31 -6.00 1.44 -0.08
C VAL A 31 -5.58 2.64 -0.94
N ASP A 32 -6.30 3.75 -0.88
CA ASP A 32 -5.92 4.98 -1.59
C ASP A 32 -4.55 5.50 -1.13
N ALA A 33 -4.27 5.46 0.18
CA ALA A 33 -2.98 5.83 0.74
C ALA A 33 -1.85 4.90 0.25
N ALA A 34 -2.06 3.58 0.31
CA ALA A 34 -1.13 2.59 -0.20
C ALA A 34 -0.86 2.75 -1.71
N LEU A 35 -1.92 2.95 -2.51
CA LEU A 35 -1.81 3.21 -3.95
C LEU A 35 -0.98 4.47 -4.22
N MET A 36 -1.18 5.53 -3.45
CA MET A 36 -0.43 6.78 -3.62
C MET A 36 1.08 6.57 -3.42
N VAL A 37 1.48 5.77 -2.42
CA VAL A 37 2.88 5.43 -2.18
C VAL A 37 3.48 4.63 -3.33
N LEU A 38 2.76 3.61 -3.81
CA LEU A 38 3.23 2.75 -4.89
C LEU A 38 3.32 3.50 -6.22
N GLU A 39 2.30 4.28 -6.57
CA GLU A 39 2.21 5.01 -7.84
C GLU A 39 3.22 6.17 -7.91
N LYS A 40 3.36 6.94 -6.83
CA LYS A 40 4.26 8.11 -6.81
C LYS A 40 5.68 7.76 -6.38
N GLY A 41 5.91 6.53 -5.91
CA GLY A 41 7.20 6.13 -5.35
C GLY A 41 7.60 6.99 -4.16
N LEU A 42 6.65 7.24 -3.26
CA LEU A 42 6.90 8.04 -2.07
C LEU A 42 7.99 7.37 -1.21
N SER A 43 8.90 8.19 -0.69
CA SER A 43 9.90 7.77 0.30
C SER A 43 9.26 7.62 1.69
N HIS A 44 10.02 7.10 2.66
CA HIS A 44 9.57 7.09 4.06
C HIS A 44 9.24 8.49 4.56
N ASP A 45 10.13 9.47 4.33
CA ASP A 45 9.91 10.86 4.74
C ASP A 45 8.62 11.43 4.16
N ASN A 46 8.35 11.15 2.88
CA ASN A 46 7.09 11.59 2.25
C ASN A 46 5.86 10.96 2.91
N VAL A 47 5.95 9.72 3.41
CA VAL A 47 4.83 9.08 4.13
C VAL A 47 4.58 9.78 5.46
N TYR A 48 5.64 10.07 6.23
CA TYR A 48 5.53 10.82 7.50
C TYR A 48 5.05 12.26 7.30
N ASP A 49 5.40 12.90 6.19
CA ASP A 49 4.97 14.26 5.88
C ASP A 49 3.51 14.32 5.38
N MET A 50 3.02 13.28 4.70
CA MET A 50 1.72 13.27 4.04
C MET A 50 0.60 12.63 4.87
N PHE A 51 0.94 11.70 5.76
CA PHE A 51 -0.04 10.96 6.55
C PHE A 51 0.25 11.15 8.04
N GLU A 52 -0.81 11.31 8.82
CA GLU A 52 -0.69 11.48 10.27
C GLU A 52 -0.35 10.14 10.93
N GLU A 53 0.77 10.08 11.64
CA GLU A 53 1.22 8.86 12.34
C GLU A 53 0.15 8.36 13.32
N GLY A 54 -0.14 7.05 13.29
CA GLY A 54 -1.17 6.42 14.10
C GLY A 54 -2.57 6.41 13.47
N THR A 55 -2.71 6.93 12.25
CA THR A 55 -3.90 6.70 11.41
C THR A 55 -3.75 5.42 10.59
N GLU A 56 -4.86 4.81 10.18
CA GLU A 56 -4.82 3.63 9.30
C GLU A 56 -4.19 3.97 7.95
N GLU A 57 -4.48 5.15 7.41
CA GLU A 57 -3.89 5.62 6.17
C GLU A 57 -2.36 5.69 6.24
N PHE A 58 -1.81 6.10 7.38
CA PHE A 58 -0.36 6.08 7.61
C PHE A 58 0.18 4.65 7.68
N GLU A 59 -0.46 3.77 8.46
CA GLU A 59 -0.02 2.38 8.60
C GLU A 59 0.00 1.66 7.24
N ASP A 60 -1.01 1.87 6.42
CA ASP A 60 -1.13 1.28 5.09
C ASP A 60 -0.17 1.90 4.07
N ALA A 61 0.02 3.23 4.10
CA ALA A 61 1.04 3.90 3.30
C ALA A 61 2.45 3.39 3.65
N PHE A 62 2.73 3.22 4.95
CA PHE A 62 4.00 2.71 5.43
C PHE A 62 4.20 1.23 5.06
N ALA A 63 3.15 0.40 5.19
CA ALA A 63 3.17 -0.99 4.75
C ALA A 63 3.45 -1.11 3.24
N ALA A 64 2.83 -0.25 2.41
CA ALA A 64 3.09 -0.19 0.97
C ALA A 64 4.55 0.14 0.65
N ARG A 65 5.13 1.10 1.38
CA ARG A 65 6.54 1.46 1.24
C ARG A 65 7.45 0.29 1.60
N MET A 66 7.19 -0.36 2.73
CA MET A 66 7.95 -1.52 3.22
C MET A 66 7.87 -2.71 2.26
N TRP A 67 6.68 -2.99 1.73
CA TRP A 67 6.48 -4.02 0.71
C TRP A 67 7.33 -3.74 -0.53
N ARG A 68 7.34 -2.49 -1.00
CA ARG A 68 8.16 -2.06 -2.16
C ARG A 68 9.65 -2.21 -1.91
N GLU A 69 10.12 -2.02 -0.67
CA GLU A 69 11.53 -2.28 -0.31
C GLU A 69 11.89 -3.77 -0.25
N GLY A 70 10.90 -4.65 -0.35
CA GLY A 70 11.09 -6.09 -0.22
C GLY A 70 11.35 -6.51 1.23
N ALA A 71 10.73 -5.81 2.19
CA ALA A 71 10.83 -6.17 3.59
C ALA A 71 10.30 -7.60 3.84
N PRO A 72 11.07 -8.45 4.56
CA PRO A 72 10.66 -9.83 4.85
C PRO A 72 9.41 -9.85 5.72
N GLY A 73 8.46 -10.73 5.38
CA GLY A 73 7.17 -10.84 6.07
C GLY A 73 6.11 -9.85 5.58
N SER A 74 6.45 -8.95 4.65
CA SER A 74 5.44 -8.13 3.97
C SER A 74 4.74 -8.97 2.89
N GLU A 75 3.56 -9.47 3.22
CA GLU A 75 2.64 -10.04 2.23
C GLU A 75 2.17 -8.95 1.25
N SER A 76 1.71 -9.37 0.07
CA SER A 76 1.07 -8.44 -0.87
C SER A 76 -0.11 -7.75 -0.21
N LEU A 77 -0.16 -6.42 -0.29
CA LEU A 77 -1.23 -5.62 0.29
C LEU A 77 -2.62 -6.07 -0.20
N SER A 78 -2.71 -6.41 -1.48
CA SER A 78 -3.91 -6.96 -2.10
C SER A 78 -4.40 -8.27 -1.46
N VAL A 79 -3.50 -9.09 -0.91
CA VAL A 79 -3.88 -10.29 -0.15
C VAL A 79 -4.51 -9.87 1.18
N LEU A 80 -3.87 -8.96 1.91
CA LEU A 80 -4.36 -8.46 3.20
C LEU A 80 -5.75 -7.80 3.06
N TYR A 81 -5.95 -6.94 2.07
CA TYR A 81 -7.25 -6.29 1.88
C TYR A 81 -8.34 -7.25 1.40
N ARG A 82 -7.98 -8.33 0.70
CA ARG A 82 -8.97 -9.33 0.27
C ARG A 82 -9.64 -10.04 1.44
N GLU A 83 -8.97 -10.13 2.59
CA GLU A 83 -9.53 -10.70 3.82
C GLU A 83 -10.60 -9.80 4.48
N LEU A 84 -10.72 -8.54 4.04
CA LEU A 84 -11.69 -7.57 4.56
C LEU A 84 -13.01 -7.51 3.78
N ILE A 85 -13.15 -8.34 2.73
CA ILE A 85 -14.38 -8.50 1.91
C ILE A 85 -15.22 -9.63 2.48
#